data_AF-A0A7D9IMT9-F1
#
_entry.id   AF-A0A7D9IMT9-F1
#
_cell.length_a   1.000
_cell.length_b   1.000
_cell.length_c   1.000
_cell.angle_alpha   90.00
_cell.angle_beta   90.00
_cell.angle_gamma   90.00
#
_symmetry.space_group_name_H-M   'P 1'
#
loop_
_entity.id
_entity.type
_entity.pdbx_description
1 polymer ?
#
loop_
_entity_poly.entity_id
_entity_poly.type
_entity_poly.pdbx_seq_one_letter_code
_entity_poly.pdbx_strand_id
1 'polypeptide(L)'
;MKEEDIELYNTYNETKASIVERLIRTLKTKMWRYFTAKKTMRYVDMLPDLVYSYNHSIHRSIKTKPAEVTTENEKKVWHTLYDHDAVKNVKYKFKIGDQVRISKMKRTFKKGYLPNFSKEIFIISKQIPRDPPVYKLKDLDGEELKGKFYKQELQKVIKEDDVYEINKILQKRGRGNNVHYRVKWLGYPNKFNSWVSAFEINKI
;
A
#
# COMPACT_ATOMS: atom_id res chain seq x y z
N MET A 1 -27.26 -3.50 -6.49
CA MET A 1 -26.29 -2.37 -6.31
C MET A 1 -26.56 -1.26 -7.30
N LYS A 2 -26.49 -1.46 -8.63
CA LYS A 2 -26.95 -0.44 -9.59
C LYS A 2 -28.47 -0.21 -9.57
N GLU A 3 -29.24 -1.24 -9.24
CA GLU A 3 -30.70 -1.14 -9.05
C GLU A 3 -31.09 -0.32 -7.81
N GLU A 4 -30.17 -0.13 -6.86
CA GLU A 4 -30.40 0.61 -5.60
C GLU A 4 -29.64 1.96 -5.58
N ASP A 5 -29.16 2.42 -6.74
CA ASP A 5 -28.34 3.64 -6.88
C ASP A 5 -27.08 3.67 -5.99
N ILE A 6 -26.46 2.50 -5.78
CA ILE A 6 -25.22 2.37 -4.99
C ILE A 6 -24.01 2.31 -5.91
N GLU A 7 -23.17 3.34 -5.86
CA GLU A 7 -21.88 3.38 -6.56
C GLU A 7 -20.81 2.55 -5.83
N LEU A 8 -20.29 1.52 -6.50
CA LEU A 8 -19.18 0.73 -5.98
C LEU A 8 -17.84 1.40 -6.32
N TYR A 9 -17.12 1.85 -5.30
CA TYR A 9 -15.76 2.37 -5.46
C TYR A 9 -14.73 1.37 -4.92
N ASN A 10 -13.64 1.18 -5.68
CA ASN A 10 -12.54 0.31 -5.28
C ASN A 10 -11.23 1.09 -5.24
N THR A 11 -10.41 0.77 -4.25
CA THR A 11 -9.13 1.42 -4.05
C THR A 11 -7.99 0.42 -4.13
N TYR A 12 -7.09 0.63 -5.09
CA TYR A 12 -5.97 -0.28 -5.39
C TYR A 12 -4.80 -0.24 -4.39
N ASN A 13 -4.94 0.46 -3.25
CA ASN A 13 -3.94 0.43 -2.18
C ASN A 13 -4.54 -0.29 -0.96
N GLU A 14 -3.69 -0.97 -0.20
CA GLU A 14 -4.10 -1.86 0.90
C GLU A 14 -4.59 -1.12 2.14
N THR A 15 -4.19 0.14 2.34
CA THR A 15 -4.42 0.89 3.60
C THR A 15 -5.71 1.71 3.66
N LYS A 16 -6.68 1.48 2.77
CA LYS A 16 -7.80 2.42 2.60
C LYS A 16 -9.03 2.15 3.45
N ALA A 17 -9.14 1.00 4.12
CA ALA A 17 -10.23 0.69 5.06
C ALA A 17 -9.86 1.01 6.54
N SER A 18 -8.89 1.89 6.76
CA SER A 18 -8.29 2.14 8.08
C SER A 18 -9.29 2.56 9.18
N ILE A 19 -10.35 3.30 8.81
CA ILE A 19 -11.42 3.71 9.73
C ILE A 19 -12.19 2.48 10.23
N VAL A 20 -12.57 1.58 9.32
CA VAL A 20 -13.28 0.34 9.64
C VAL A 20 -12.38 -0.60 10.43
N GLU A 21 -11.11 -0.73 10.06
CA GLU A 21 -10.12 -1.52 10.82
C GLU A 21 -9.96 -1.01 12.26
N ARG A 22 -9.95 0.31 12.45
CA ARG A 22 -9.90 0.94 13.78
C ARG A 22 -11.16 0.64 14.58
N LEU A 23 -12.35 0.69 13.96
CA LEU A 23 -13.61 0.30 14.57
C LEU A 23 -13.56 -1.17 15.03
N ILE A 24 -13.17 -2.09 14.14
CA ILE A 24 -13.07 -3.52 14.42
C ILE A 24 -12.13 -3.77 15.61
N ARG A 25 -10.97 -3.10 15.65
CA ARG A 25 -10.04 -3.19 16.78
C ARG A 25 -10.69 -2.75 18.10
N THR A 26 -11.40 -1.61 18.10
CA THR A 26 -12.10 -1.10 19.29
C THR A 26 -13.17 -2.08 19.78
N LEU A 27 -14.01 -2.60 18.87
CA LEU A 27 -15.05 -3.57 19.22
C LEU A 27 -14.44 -4.84 19.79
N LYS A 28 -13.44 -5.43 19.11
CA LYS A 28 -12.74 -6.62 19.59
C LYS A 28 -12.12 -6.40 20.97
N THR A 29 -11.55 -5.22 21.24
CA THR A 29 -10.95 -4.91 22.55
C THR A 29 -12.00 -4.97 23.67
N LYS A 30 -13.20 -4.41 23.44
CA LYS A 30 -14.32 -4.50 24.40
C LYS A 30 -14.85 -5.93 24.55
N MET A 31 -14.99 -6.67 23.45
CA MET A 31 -15.41 -8.08 23.46
C MET A 31 -14.44 -8.95 24.26
N TRP A 32 -13.14 -8.80 24.06
CA TRP A 32 -12.14 -9.58 24.79
C TRP A 32 -12.17 -9.35 26.30
N ARG A 33 -12.46 -8.11 26.75
CA ARG A 33 -12.66 -7.82 28.18
C ARG A 33 -13.87 -8.58 28.73
N TYR A 34 -14.97 -8.63 27.98
CA TYR A 34 -16.16 -9.39 28.36
C TYR A 34 -15.87 -10.89 28.42
N PHE A 35 -15.21 -11.45 27.39
CA PHE A 35 -14.86 -12.87 27.35
C PHE A 35 -14.05 -13.30 28.57
N THR A 36 -13.03 -12.53 28.92
CA THR A 36 -12.21 -12.80 30.10
C THR A 36 -13.02 -12.73 31.39
N ALA A 37 -13.90 -11.73 31.54
CA ALA A 37 -14.69 -11.53 32.75
C ALA A 37 -15.78 -12.61 32.94
N LYS A 38 -16.42 -13.04 31.85
CA LYS A 38 -17.53 -14.02 31.88
C LYS A 38 -17.10 -15.45 31.59
N LYS A 39 -15.80 -15.68 31.31
CA LYS A 39 -15.23 -16.98 30.91
C LYS A 39 -16.04 -17.66 29.79
N THR A 40 -16.44 -16.88 28.79
CA THR A 40 -17.24 -17.35 27.65
C THR A 40 -16.73 -16.74 26.36
N MET A 41 -16.93 -17.44 25.25
CA MET A 41 -16.68 -16.92 23.90
C MET A 41 -17.98 -16.54 23.17
N ARG A 42 -19.15 -16.73 23.81
CA ARG A 42 -20.45 -16.32 23.26
C ARG A 42 -20.54 -14.80 23.32
N TYR A 43 -20.56 -14.16 22.15
CA TYR A 43 -20.62 -12.69 22.04
C TYR A 43 -21.98 -12.14 21.66
N VAL A 44 -22.89 -12.98 21.15
CA VAL A 44 -24.19 -12.55 20.61
C VAL A 44 -24.97 -11.77 21.66
N ASP A 45 -24.98 -12.25 22.90
CA ASP A 45 -25.74 -11.65 24.00
C ASP A 45 -25.26 -10.25 24.39
N MET A 46 -23.97 -9.94 24.15
CA MET A 46 -23.39 -8.64 24.50
C MET A 46 -23.38 -7.64 23.34
N LEU A 47 -23.71 -8.05 22.11
CA LEU A 47 -23.65 -7.17 20.94
C LEU A 47 -24.54 -5.92 21.09
N PRO A 48 -25.79 -6.00 21.58
CA PRO A 48 -26.62 -4.81 21.77
C PRO A 48 -25.97 -3.79 22.72
N ASP A 49 -25.51 -4.26 23.88
CA ASP A 49 -24.84 -3.42 24.89
C ASP A 49 -23.53 -2.82 24.34
N LEU A 50 -22.79 -3.60 23.55
CA LEU A 50 -21.54 -3.17 22.94
C LEU A 50 -21.76 -2.01 21.95
N VAL A 51 -22.74 -2.15 21.06
CA VAL A 51 -23.10 -1.13 20.06
C VAL A 51 -23.64 0.10 20.75
N TYR A 52 -24.56 -0.07 21.71
CA TYR A 52 -25.11 1.02 22.50
C TYR A 52 -23.99 1.80 23.21
N SER A 53 -23.10 1.10 23.92
CA SER A 53 -21.95 1.69 24.60
C SER A 53 -21.04 2.45 23.63
N TYR A 54 -20.77 1.91 22.43
CA TYR A 54 -19.92 2.56 21.44
C TYR A 54 -20.52 3.87 20.92
N ASN A 55 -21.82 3.85 20.58
CA ASN A 55 -22.52 5.01 20.02
C ASN A 55 -22.79 6.12 21.05
N HIS A 56 -22.86 5.78 22.34
CA HIS A 56 -23.10 6.75 23.43
C HIS A 56 -21.85 7.14 24.22
N SER A 57 -20.66 6.66 23.82
CA SER A 57 -19.39 7.14 24.38
C SER A 57 -18.92 8.38 23.62
N ILE A 58 -18.31 9.35 24.31
CA ILE A 58 -17.66 10.49 23.66
C ILE A 58 -16.38 10.00 22.97
N HIS A 59 -16.24 10.29 21.68
CA HIS A 59 -15.06 9.90 20.91
C HIS A 59 -14.07 11.07 20.81
N ARG A 60 -12.80 10.80 21.11
CA ARG A 60 -11.74 11.82 21.14
C ARG A 60 -11.56 12.57 19.81
N SER A 61 -11.77 11.89 18.68
CA SER A 61 -11.59 12.45 17.33
C SER A 61 -12.67 13.47 16.97
N ILE A 62 -13.94 13.13 17.20
CA ILE A 62 -15.09 13.99 16.85
C ILE A 62 -15.56 14.88 18.00
N LYS A 63 -14.99 14.70 19.21
CA LYS A 63 -15.34 15.44 20.44
C LYS A 63 -16.81 15.33 20.87
N THR A 64 -17.55 14.39 20.31
CA THR A 64 -18.96 14.14 20.61
C THR A 64 -19.26 12.63 20.60
N LYS A 65 -20.50 12.25 20.94
CA LYS A 65 -20.99 10.88 20.82
C LYS A 65 -21.49 10.63 19.39
N PRO A 66 -21.18 9.47 18.78
CA PRO A 66 -21.73 9.13 17.46
C PRO A 66 -23.26 9.20 17.37
N ALA A 67 -23.98 8.81 18.43
CA ALA A 67 -25.44 8.86 18.48
C ALA A 67 -26.03 10.27 18.45
N GLU A 68 -25.24 11.30 18.80
CA GLU A 68 -25.67 12.71 18.83
C GLU A 68 -25.33 13.44 17.52
N VAL A 69 -24.74 12.76 16.52
CA VAL A 69 -24.40 13.35 15.22
C VAL A 69 -25.65 13.41 14.35
N THR A 70 -26.01 14.62 13.92
CA THR A 70 -27.17 14.93 13.07
C THR A 70 -26.73 15.76 11.87
N THR A 71 -27.61 15.94 10.88
CA THR A 71 -27.33 16.78 9.69
C THR A 71 -26.97 18.23 10.06
N GLU A 72 -27.52 18.75 11.16
CA GLU A 72 -27.27 20.11 11.65
C GLU A 72 -25.83 20.28 12.18
N ASN A 73 -25.30 19.25 12.86
CA ASN A 73 -23.96 19.32 13.47
C ASN A 73 -22.87 18.61 12.65
N GLU A 74 -23.24 17.95 11.56
CA GLU A 74 -22.32 17.25 10.66
C GLU A 74 -21.17 18.16 10.22
N LYS A 75 -21.46 19.40 9.83
CA LYS A 75 -20.42 20.36 9.41
C LYS A 75 -19.41 20.63 10.51
N LYS A 76 -19.85 20.75 11.77
CA LYS A 76 -18.96 20.94 12.92
C LYS A 76 -18.09 19.71 13.16
N VAL A 77 -18.67 18.52 13.07
CA VAL A 77 -17.93 17.26 13.16
C VAL A 77 -16.90 17.14 12.04
N TRP A 78 -17.30 17.50 10.82
CA TRP A 78 -16.45 17.51 9.64
C TRP A 78 -15.26 18.46 9.83
N HIS A 79 -15.49 19.70 10.27
CA HIS A 79 -14.40 20.62 10.57
C HIS A 79 -13.49 20.06 11.69
N THR A 80 -14.05 19.44 12.72
CA THR A 80 -13.23 18.83 13.79
C THR A 80 -12.30 17.73 13.26
N LEU A 81 -12.72 16.98 12.22
CA LEU A 81 -11.96 15.88 11.64
C LEU A 81 -11.00 16.32 10.52
N TYR A 82 -11.37 17.34 9.76
CA TYR A 82 -10.76 17.64 8.46
C TYR A 82 -10.38 19.12 8.26
N ASP A 83 -10.67 20.00 9.22
CA ASP A 83 -10.24 21.40 9.19
C ASP A 83 -8.74 21.47 9.52
N HIS A 84 -7.96 21.08 8.51
CA HIS A 84 -6.52 21.23 8.46
C HIS A 84 -6.23 22.19 7.31
N ASP A 85 -5.40 23.20 7.58
CA ASP A 85 -5.02 24.20 6.58
C ASP A 85 -4.65 23.55 5.25
N ALA A 86 -5.18 24.11 4.16
CA ALA A 86 -4.77 23.70 2.82
C ALA A 86 -3.24 23.74 2.75
N VAL A 87 -2.61 22.61 2.42
CA VAL A 87 -1.17 22.43 2.58
C VAL A 87 -0.46 23.27 1.53
N LYS A 88 -0.06 24.49 1.91
CA LYS A 88 0.50 25.47 0.97
C LYS A 88 1.89 25.07 0.45
N ASN A 89 2.64 24.24 1.19
CA ASN A 89 4.02 23.87 0.84
C ASN A 89 4.34 22.40 1.17
N VAL A 90 4.09 21.49 0.22
CA VAL A 90 4.43 20.07 0.37
C VAL A 90 5.89 19.83 -0.04
N LYS A 91 6.72 19.35 0.90
CA LYS A 91 8.12 18.97 0.60
C LYS A 91 8.21 17.53 0.07
N TYR A 92 8.60 17.39 -1.19
CA TYR A 92 8.85 16.07 -1.78
C TYR A 92 10.27 15.57 -1.45
N LYS A 93 10.39 14.28 -1.09
CA LYS A 93 11.69 13.62 -0.90
C LYS A 93 12.34 13.22 -2.22
N PHE A 94 11.54 12.73 -3.16
CA PHE A 94 12.01 12.23 -4.45
C PHE A 94 11.56 13.13 -5.58
N LYS A 95 12.35 13.22 -6.65
CA LYS A 95 12.07 14.04 -7.85
C LYS A 95 11.43 13.19 -8.97
N ILE A 96 10.74 13.86 -9.89
CA ILE A 96 10.28 13.21 -11.13
C ILE A 96 11.50 12.69 -11.88
N GLY A 97 11.43 11.46 -12.38
CA GLY A 97 12.55 10.77 -13.02
C GLY A 97 13.45 9.96 -12.08
N ASP A 98 13.32 10.12 -10.75
CA ASP A 98 14.08 9.28 -9.82
C ASP A 98 13.69 7.80 -9.96
N GLN A 99 14.68 6.92 -9.99
CA GLN A 99 14.49 5.47 -9.92
C GLN A 99 14.25 5.04 -8.47
N VAL A 100 13.20 4.23 -8.26
CA VAL A 100 12.77 3.78 -6.93
C VAL A 100 12.35 2.31 -6.94
N ARG A 101 12.46 1.65 -5.80
CA ARG A 101 11.84 0.36 -5.51
C ARG A 101 10.66 0.56 -4.56
N ILE A 102 9.67 -0.34 -4.65
CA ILE A 102 8.45 -0.31 -3.83
C ILE A 102 8.58 -1.28 -2.67
N SER A 103 8.14 -0.90 -1.47
CA SER A 103 8.16 -1.77 -0.29
C SER A 103 7.27 -3.00 -0.50
N LYS A 104 7.77 -4.18 -0.12
CA LYS A 104 7.00 -5.42 -0.11
C LYS A 104 6.10 -5.48 1.10
N MET A 105 4.88 -5.93 0.88
CA MET A 105 3.97 -6.41 1.92
C MET A 105 4.64 -7.45 2.82
N LYS A 106 4.80 -7.11 4.10
CA LYS A 106 5.27 -8.05 5.13
C LYS A 106 4.07 -8.78 5.72
N ARG A 107 4.18 -10.11 5.83
CA ARG A 107 3.36 -10.88 6.77
C ARG A 107 4.05 -10.82 8.14
N THR A 108 3.27 -10.90 9.21
CA THR A 108 3.67 -10.72 10.61
C THR A 108 4.86 -11.58 11.05
N PHE A 109 5.12 -12.70 10.37
CA PHE A 109 6.18 -13.67 10.69
C PHE A 109 7.29 -13.78 9.62
N LYS A 110 7.50 -12.76 8.77
CA LYS A 110 8.62 -12.79 7.80
C LYS A 110 9.96 -12.56 8.48
N LYS A 111 10.96 -13.35 8.09
CA LYS A 111 12.35 -13.25 8.57
C LYS A 111 12.95 -11.87 8.23
N GLY A 112 13.54 -11.20 9.22
CA GLY A 112 13.98 -9.80 9.12
C GLY A 112 15.15 -9.54 8.15
N TYR A 113 15.96 -10.56 7.86
CA TYR A 113 17.11 -10.45 6.94
C TYR A 113 16.72 -10.48 5.45
N LEU A 114 15.46 -10.76 5.11
CA LEU A 114 15.02 -10.77 3.73
C LEU A 114 14.82 -9.34 3.19
N PRO A 115 15.10 -9.07 1.90
CA PRO A 115 14.88 -7.76 1.31
C PRO A 115 13.43 -7.29 1.39
N ASN A 116 13.25 -6.05 1.85
CA ASN A 116 11.94 -5.44 2.11
C ASN A 116 11.36 -4.66 0.94
N PHE A 117 12.08 -4.57 -0.19
CA PHE A 117 11.67 -3.82 -1.37
C PHE A 117 11.61 -4.74 -2.61
N SER A 118 10.89 -4.29 -3.64
CA SER A 118 10.79 -4.95 -4.95
C SER A 118 12.17 -5.11 -5.58
N LYS A 119 12.33 -6.15 -6.40
CA LYS A 119 13.51 -6.30 -7.25
C LYS A 119 13.37 -5.41 -8.51
N GLU A 120 12.15 -5.31 -9.05
CA GLU A 120 11.77 -4.37 -10.09
C GLU A 120 11.99 -2.91 -9.66
N ILE A 121 12.50 -2.13 -10.61
CA ILE A 121 12.78 -0.70 -10.47
C ILE A 121 11.72 0.06 -11.25
N PHE A 122 11.23 1.13 -10.63
CA PHE A 122 10.21 2.01 -11.17
C PHE A 122 10.75 3.44 -11.24
N ILE A 123 10.12 4.27 -12.05
CA ILE A 123 10.47 5.67 -12.23
C ILE A 123 9.32 6.51 -11.67
N ILE A 124 9.65 7.56 -10.93
CA ILE A 124 8.65 8.53 -10.48
C ILE A 124 8.12 9.31 -11.69
N SER A 125 6.83 9.13 -11.98
CA SER A 125 6.18 9.79 -13.10
C SER A 125 5.59 11.14 -12.69
N LYS A 126 4.94 11.23 -11.51
CA LYS A 126 4.26 12.45 -11.04
C LYS A 126 4.34 12.59 -9.53
N GLN A 127 4.41 13.83 -9.08
CA GLN A 127 4.28 14.25 -7.68
C GLN A 127 2.90 14.87 -7.47
N ILE A 128 2.19 14.46 -6.42
CA ILE A 128 0.85 14.98 -6.12
C ILE A 128 0.90 15.70 -4.76
N PRO A 129 0.51 16.99 -4.71
CA PRO A 129 0.51 17.77 -3.48
C PRO A 129 -0.67 17.32 -2.62
N ARG A 130 -0.35 16.51 -1.60
CA ARG A 130 -1.23 16.08 -0.53
C ARG A 130 -0.43 16.13 0.77
N ASP A 131 -1.11 16.07 1.90
CA ASP A 131 -0.47 15.81 3.19
C ASP A 131 -0.89 14.43 3.71
N PRO A 132 0.03 13.45 3.75
CA PRO A 132 1.42 13.50 3.27
C PRO A 132 1.54 13.40 1.73
N PRO A 133 2.67 13.85 1.13
CA PRO A 133 2.89 13.81 -0.32
C PRO A 133 2.80 12.40 -0.89
N VAL A 134 2.20 12.29 -2.08
CA VAL A 134 2.06 11.02 -2.79
C VAL A 134 2.64 11.08 -4.19
N TYR A 135 3.09 9.92 -4.67
CA TYR A 135 3.78 9.75 -5.94
C TYR A 135 3.00 8.81 -6.85
N LYS A 136 3.04 9.07 -8.15
CA LYS A 136 2.73 8.06 -9.17
C LYS A 136 4.03 7.51 -9.74
N LEU A 137 3.99 6.24 -10.09
CA LEU A 137 5.12 5.52 -10.65
C LEU A 137 4.78 5.03 -12.04
N LYS A 138 5.80 4.85 -12.85
CA LYS A 138 5.76 4.08 -14.09
C LYS A 138 6.88 3.05 -14.08
N ASP A 139 6.74 1.99 -14.85
CA ASP A 139 7.84 1.03 -15.03
C ASP A 139 8.90 1.55 -16.03
N LEU A 140 9.87 0.69 -16.34
CA LEU A 140 10.95 1.02 -17.29
C LEU A 140 10.46 1.12 -18.75
N ASP A 141 9.36 0.45 -19.10
CA ASP A 141 8.72 0.54 -20.43
C ASP A 141 7.82 1.77 -20.57
N GLY A 142 7.57 2.48 -19.47
CA GLY A 142 6.78 3.71 -19.41
C GLY A 142 5.31 3.52 -19.03
N GLU A 143 4.85 2.31 -18.70
CA GLU A 143 3.47 2.06 -18.27
C GLU A 143 3.23 2.60 -16.85
N GLU A 144 2.19 3.43 -16.66
CA GLU A 144 1.81 3.93 -15.32
C GLU A 144 1.29 2.78 -14.43
N LEU A 145 1.85 2.67 -13.23
CA LEU A 145 1.35 1.74 -12.23
C LEU A 145 0.00 2.22 -11.68
N LYS A 146 -0.93 1.28 -11.49
CA LYS A 146 -2.19 1.55 -10.79
C LYS A 146 -1.89 1.82 -9.31
N GLY A 147 -2.40 2.94 -8.79
CA GLY A 147 -2.25 3.32 -7.39
C GLY A 147 -1.50 4.63 -7.20
N LYS A 148 -1.26 4.97 -5.92
CA LYS A 148 -0.45 6.12 -5.50
C LYS A 148 0.42 5.67 -4.33
N PHE A 149 1.67 6.09 -4.27
CA PHE A 149 2.61 5.60 -3.29
C PHE A 149 3.04 6.72 -2.36
N TYR A 150 3.12 6.42 -1.07
CA TYR A 150 3.68 7.32 -0.07
C TYR A 150 5.20 7.25 -0.06
N LYS A 151 5.83 8.29 0.47
CA LYS A 151 7.29 8.36 0.67
C LYS A 151 7.86 7.12 1.36
N GLN A 152 7.15 6.59 2.35
CA GLN A 152 7.59 5.45 3.19
C GLN A 152 7.61 4.14 2.41
N GLU A 153 6.83 4.04 1.34
CA GLU A 153 6.72 2.85 0.51
C GLU A 153 7.80 2.83 -0.58
N LEU A 154 8.63 3.86 -0.68
CA LEU A 154 9.60 4.04 -1.76
C LEU A 154 11.04 4.11 -1.24
N GLN A 155 11.93 3.42 -1.95
CA GLN A 155 13.38 3.52 -1.76
C GLN A 155 14.04 3.97 -3.04
N LYS A 156 14.73 5.11 -3.02
CA LYS A 156 15.54 5.57 -4.16
C LYS A 156 16.67 4.58 -4.42
N VAL A 157 16.85 4.27 -5.69
CA VAL A 157 17.94 3.44 -6.19
C VAL A 157 19.01 4.39 -6.73
N ILE A 158 20.24 4.20 -6.29
CA ILE A 158 21.44 4.80 -6.89
C ILE A 158 22.14 3.62 -7.53
N LYS A 159 22.15 3.58 -8.86
CA LYS A 159 22.89 2.57 -9.62
C LYS A 159 24.15 3.20 -10.17
N GLU A 160 25.27 2.53 -9.95
CA GLU A 160 26.53 2.81 -10.63
C GLU A 160 26.64 1.96 -11.91
N ASP A 161 26.11 0.73 -11.89
CA ASP A 161 26.14 -0.21 -13.02
C ASP A 161 24.76 -0.80 -13.39
N ASP A 162 24.60 -1.18 -14.66
CA ASP A 162 23.40 -1.83 -15.23
C ASP A 162 23.41 -3.36 -15.05
N VAL A 163 23.64 -3.82 -13.82
CA VAL A 163 23.62 -5.24 -13.48
C VAL A 163 22.21 -5.67 -13.03
N TYR A 164 21.73 -6.79 -13.59
CA TYR A 164 20.43 -7.39 -13.29
C TYR A 164 20.56 -8.89 -13.03
N GLU A 165 19.84 -9.38 -12.00
CA GLU A 165 19.84 -10.81 -11.65
C GLU A 165 18.93 -11.61 -12.60
N ILE A 166 19.43 -12.72 -13.12
CA ILE A 166 18.66 -13.66 -13.95
C ILE A 166 17.92 -14.65 -13.03
N ASN A 167 16.61 -14.81 -13.23
CA ASN A 167 15.83 -15.87 -12.57
C ASN A 167 15.98 -17.19 -13.31
N LYS A 168 15.79 -17.18 -14.63
CA LYS A 168 15.81 -18.39 -15.45
C LYS A 168 16.23 -18.09 -16.88
N ILE A 169 16.98 -19.01 -17.49
CA ILE A 169 17.21 -19.02 -18.95
C ILE A 169 16.05 -19.78 -19.59
N LEU A 170 15.36 -19.13 -20.54
CA LEU A 170 14.18 -19.69 -21.21
C LEU A 170 14.55 -20.40 -22.51
N GLN A 171 15.45 -19.79 -23.30
CA GLN A 171 15.84 -20.29 -24.62
C GLN A 171 17.32 -19.99 -24.88
N LYS A 172 17.92 -20.77 -25.77
CA LYS A 172 19.28 -20.58 -26.29
C LYS A 172 19.21 -20.49 -27.80
N ARG A 173 19.96 -19.56 -28.41
CA ARG A 173 20.15 -19.48 -29.87
C ARG A 173 21.61 -19.20 -30.22
N GLY A 174 21.98 -19.52 -31.47
CA GLY A 174 23.34 -19.33 -31.98
C GLY A 174 24.28 -20.50 -31.71
N ARG A 175 25.50 -20.41 -32.25
CA ARG A 175 26.59 -21.39 -32.11
C ARG A 175 27.92 -20.67 -31.93
N GLY A 176 28.88 -21.32 -31.26
CA GLY A 176 30.21 -20.76 -30.99
C GLY A 176 30.15 -19.50 -30.12
N ASN A 177 30.81 -18.43 -30.56
CA ASN A 177 30.86 -17.16 -29.83
C ASN A 177 29.56 -16.35 -29.93
N ASN A 178 28.67 -16.61 -30.90
CA ASN A 178 27.43 -15.85 -31.06
C ASN A 178 26.25 -16.44 -30.27
N VAL A 179 26.52 -17.11 -29.16
CA VAL A 179 25.47 -17.70 -28.31
C VAL A 179 24.76 -16.62 -27.53
N HIS A 180 23.43 -16.60 -27.65
CA HIS A 180 22.57 -15.71 -26.89
C HIS A 180 21.57 -16.53 -26.07
N TYR A 181 21.22 -16.01 -24.90
CA TYR A 181 20.21 -16.60 -24.02
C TYR A 181 19.02 -15.65 -23.89
N ARG A 182 17.81 -16.20 -24.03
CA ARG A 182 16.59 -15.48 -23.68
C ARG A 182 16.39 -15.62 -22.18
N VAL A 183 16.52 -14.53 -21.45
CA VAL A 183 16.53 -14.55 -19.99
C VAL A 183 15.21 -14.04 -19.42
N LYS A 184 14.78 -14.67 -18.33
CA LYS A 184 13.76 -14.18 -17.43
C LYS A 184 14.46 -13.45 -16.29
N TRP A 185 14.32 -12.13 -16.22
CA TRP A 185 14.91 -11.33 -15.15
C TRP A 185 14.21 -11.55 -13.81
N LEU A 186 14.98 -11.57 -12.73
CA LEU A 186 14.47 -11.84 -11.39
C LEU A 186 13.64 -10.68 -10.86
N GLY A 187 12.36 -10.98 -10.64
CA GLY A 187 11.40 -10.04 -10.06
C GLY A 187 10.87 -9.01 -11.05
N TYR A 188 11.08 -9.19 -12.35
CA TYR A 188 10.45 -8.39 -13.42
C TYR A 188 9.34 -9.19 -14.12
N PRO A 189 8.33 -8.53 -14.70
CA PRO A 189 7.31 -9.14 -15.58
C PRO A 189 7.88 -9.82 -16.83
N ASN A 190 7.09 -10.66 -17.51
CA ASN A 190 7.54 -11.41 -18.71
C ASN A 190 7.84 -10.52 -19.92
N LYS A 191 7.26 -9.32 -19.98
CA LYS A 191 7.50 -8.36 -21.06
C LYS A 191 8.96 -7.89 -21.14
N PHE A 192 9.67 -7.89 -20.02
CA PHE A 192 11.10 -7.53 -19.96
C PHE A 192 12.04 -8.66 -20.39
N ASN A 193 11.53 -9.85 -20.76
CA ASN A 193 12.39 -10.96 -21.16
C ASN A 193 13.15 -10.61 -22.45
N SER A 194 14.47 -10.53 -22.37
CA SER A 194 15.33 -10.11 -23.48
C SER A 194 16.37 -11.18 -23.84
N TRP A 195 16.96 -11.02 -25.02
CA TRP A 195 18.12 -11.82 -25.44
C TRP A 195 19.40 -11.11 -24.98
N VAL A 196 20.26 -11.84 -24.29
CA VAL A 196 21.53 -11.35 -23.75
C VAL A 196 22.66 -12.22 -24.28
N SER A 197 23.81 -11.61 -24.54
CA SER A 197 24.98 -12.35 -24.99
C SER A 197 25.47 -13.29 -23.88
N ALA A 198 25.90 -14.50 -24.24
CA ALA A 198 26.48 -15.42 -23.27
C ALA A 198 27.73 -14.84 -22.57
N PHE A 199 28.43 -13.91 -23.22
CA PHE A 199 29.61 -13.23 -22.67
C PHE A 199 29.27 -12.20 -21.59
N GLU A 200 28.05 -11.65 -21.59
CA GLU A 200 27.61 -10.64 -20.62
C GLU A 200 27.07 -11.29 -19.34
N ILE A 201 26.93 -12.62 -19.32
CA ILE A 201 26.39 -13.35 -18.17
C ILE A 201 27.51 -13.76 -17.23
N ASN A 202 27.57 -13.11 -16.08
CA ASN A 202 28.43 -13.52 -14.98
C ASN A 202 27.71 -14.56 -14.10
N LYS A 203 28.34 -15.72 -13.89
CA LYS A 203 27.90 -16.69 -12.88
C LYS A 203 28.49 -16.28 -11.53
N ILE A 204 27.62 -16.07 -10.55
CA ILE A 204 27.97 -15.82 -9.14
C ILE A 204 27.76 -17.13 -8.38
#